data_AF-A0AB73LDQ9-F1
#
_entry.id   AF-A0AB73LDQ9-F1
#
_cell.length_a   1.000
_cell.length_b   1.000
_cell.length_c   1.000
_cell.angle_alpha   90.00
_cell.angle_beta   90.00
_cell.angle_gamma   90.00
#
_symmetry.space_group_name_H-M   'P 1'
#
loop_
_entity.id
_entity.type
_entity.pdbx_description
1 polymer ?
#
loop_
_entity_poly.entity_id
_entity_poly.type
_entity_poly.pdbx_seq_one_letter_code
_entity_poly.pdbx_strand_id
1 'polypeptide(L)'
;MTSSQDSQRHPADASAPIVESVHRTAPDRSAQQQAPHQRAEPSQASPEQVDQVIASALPLTGVIPVVEAPKDSSDSQQPRVSGFAEAMRTAGVVMAGLFFVGIGLGVVIHSYGFPMWLAVVLPGIVFAGSVEFVLLDMMSLHASLVSIALMTLLVNSRHLMYGLSYPIERVRHPLAKFYSVYTLTDEAYVLNSGPDRHTLRGSRILWIHAGMQVSVICGTLLGYVLGVSFLSELKGLGFVMTALFAILTVDAYRESKDRLTAVIALVAAAAGLLIAPQSMLVVSMVVYLSLLVARYAVQKRRGTLPEHMLVADHDGGSEQTR
;
A
#
# COMPACT_ATOMS: atom_id res chain seq x y z
N MET A 1 -10.28 -48.49 -82.91
CA MET A 1 -11.44 -48.73 -82.04
C MET A 1 -11.37 -47.66 -80.94
N THR A 2 -12.18 -46.59 -80.87
CA THR A 2 -13.64 -46.52 -80.59
C THR A 2 -13.99 -47.26 -79.27
N SER A 3 -14.72 -46.74 -78.26
CA SER A 3 -15.27 -45.42 -77.88
C SER A 3 -15.75 -45.51 -76.40
N SER A 4 -16.16 -44.50 -75.62
CA SER A 4 -16.36 -43.05 -75.81
C SER A 4 -16.40 -42.31 -74.44
N GLN A 5 -16.52 -40.97 -74.47
CA GLN A 5 -17.36 -40.02 -73.69
C GLN A 5 -18.10 -40.52 -72.40
N ASP A 6 -18.35 -39.74 -71.34
CA ASP A 6 -18.20 -38.28 -71.05
C ASP A 6 -18.19 -38.05 -69.50
N SER A 7 -18.17 -36.86 -68.87
CA SER A 7 -18.34 -35.46 -69.31
C SER A 7 -17.64 -34.42 -68.39
N GLN A 8 -17.29 -33.27 -68.98
CA GLN A 8 -17.36 -31.86 -68.49
C GLN A 8 -16.91 -31.45 -67.05
N ARG A 9 -15.79 -30.71 -66.87
CA ARG A 9 -15.47 -29.25 -67.09
C ARG A 9 -15.83 -28.39 -65.84
N HIS A 10 -14.95 -27.67 -65.10
CA HIS A 10 -13.84 -26.70 -65.39
C HIS A 10 -14.34 -25.37 -66.03
N PRO A 11 -13.72 -24.17 -65.83
CA PRO A 11 -12.38 -23.83 -65.26
C PRO A 11 -12.37 -22.66 -64.21
N ALA A 12 -11.25 -22.25 -63.58
CA ALA A 12 -10.31 -21.12 -63.87
C ALA A 12 -10.95 -19.71 -64.14
N ASP A 13 -10.31 -18.54 -63.94
CA ASP A 13 -8.89 -18.19 -63.76
C ASP A 13 -8.73 -16.82 -63.03
N ALA A 14 -7.50 -16.39 -62.75
CA ALA A 14 -7.13 -15.12 -62.13
C ALA A 14 -7.16 -13.90 -63.08
N SER A 15 -7.23 -12.68 -62.53
CA SER A 15 -6.60 -11.45 -63.07
C SER A 15 -6.68 -10.28 -62.07
N ALA A 16 -5.74 -9.34 -62.17
CA ALA A 16 -5.55 -8.23 -61.23
C ALA A 16 -5.98 -6.86 -61.84
N PRO A 17 -5.55 -5.68 -61.36
CA PRO A 17 -6.44 -4.57 -61.01
C PRO A 17 -6.56 -3.46 -62.09
N ILE A 18 -7.50 -2.52 -61.93
CA ILE A 18 -7.40 -1.13 -62.47
C ILE A 18 -8.35 -0.16 -61.74
N VAL A 19 -8.00 1.13 -61.83
CA VAL A 19 -8.61 2.32 -61.21
C VAL A 19 -9.88 2.78 -61.95
N GLU A 20 -10.89 3.30 -61.23
CA GLU A 20 -11.78 4.34 -61.78
C GLU A 20 -12.33 5.29 -60.69
N SER A 21 -12.57 6.56 -61.06
CA SER A 21 -12.87 7.67 -60.15
C SER A 21 -14.01 8.56 -60.69
N VAL A 22 -15.16 8.65 -60.00
CA VAL A 22 -16.24 9.61 -60.35
C VAL A 22 -16.95 10.20 -59.12
N HIS A 23 -16.62 11.45 -58.80
CA HIS A 23 -17.52 12.62 -58.71
C HIS A 23 -18.92 12.52 -58.05
N ARG A 24 -19.16 13.32 -56.99
CA ARG A 24 -20.35 14.20 -56.72
C ARG A 24 -20.17 14.98 -55.41
N THR A 25 -19.77 16.26 -55.46
CA THR A 25 -20.63 17.47 -55.30
C THR A 25 -21.26 17.68 -53.91
N ALA A 26 -20.83 18.75 -53.24
CA ALA A 26 -21.43 19.29 -52.01
C ALA A 26 -22.68 20.15 -52.29
N PRO A 27 -23.52 20.42 -51.28
CA PRO A 27 -24.41 21.57 -51.24
C PRO A 27 -23.77 22.74 -50.46
N ASP A 28 -23.71 23.91 -51.08
CA ASP A 28 -23.50 25.19 -50.40
C ASP A 28 -24.82 25.98 -50.39
N ARG A 29 -25.15 26.60 -49.25
CA ARG A 29 -26.00 27.79 -49.13
C ARG A 29 -25.96 28.36 -47.71
N SER A 30 -24.94 29.19 -47.49
CA SER A 30 -25.07 30.52 -46.87
C SER A 30 -26.47 30.96 -46.37
N ALA A 31 -26.59 31.33 -45.08
CA ALA A 31 -26.90 32.71 -44.62
C ALA A 31 -27.41 32.78 -43.17
N GLN A 32 -26.57 33.23 -42.22
CA GLN A 32 -27.00 34.17 -41.16
C GLN A 32 -25.83 34.84 -40.40
N GLN A 33 -25.28 35.87 -41.05
CA GLN A 33 -25.14 37.22 -40.51
C GLN A 33 -24.69 37.38 -39.03
N GLN A 34 -23.38 37.58 -38.84
CA GLN A 34 -22.82 38.11 -37.59
C GLN A 34 -23.22 39.59 -37.40
N ALA A 35 -23.70 39.94 -36.21
CA ALA A 35 -23.84 41.33 -35.77
C ALA A 35 -22.59 41.76 -34.98
N PRO A 36 -22.09 43.00 -35.15
CA PRO A 36 -20.91 43.48 -34.45
C PRO A 36 -21.24 43.87 -33.01
N HIS A 37 -21.09 42.96 -32.06
CA HIS A 37 -21.06 43.36 -30.65
C HIS A 37 -19.77 44.13 -30.36
N GLN A 38 -19.96 45.41 -30.06
CA GLN A 38 -18.91 46.38 -29.76
C GLN A 38 -18.03 45.87 -28.62
N ARG A 39 -16.72 45.92 -28.84
CA ARG A 39 -15.71 45.65 -27.81
C ARG A 39 -15.71 46.82 -26.84
N ALA A 40 -16.50 46.72 -25.77
CA ALA A 40 -16.42 47.69 -24.68
C ALA A 40 -15.01 47.62 -24.09
N GLU A 41 -14.29 48.74 -24.12
CA GLU A 41 -13.04 48.87 -23.40
C GLU A 41 -13.32 48.73 -21.89
N PRO A 42 -12.44 48.08 -21.12
CA PRO A 42 -12.58 48.04 -19.67
C PRO A 42 -12.34 49.44 -19.12
N SER A 43 -13.44 50.16 -18.85
CA SER A 43 -13.40 51.43 -18.12
C SER A 43 -12.68 51.18 -16.79
N GLN A 44 -11.50 51.79 -16.62
CA GLN A 44 -10.73 51.66 -15.39
C GLN A 44 -11.52 52.28 -14.25
N ALA A 45 -11.88 51.47 -13.25
CA ALA A 45 -12.53 51.99 -12.05
C ALA A 45 -11.62 53.02 -11.38
N SER A 46 -12.17 54.19 -11.03
CA SER A 46 -11.42 55.21 -10.29
C SER A 46 -10.95 54.63 -8.94
N PRO A 47 -9.74 54.96 -8.44
CA PRO A 47 -9.25 54.47 -7.15
C PRO A 47 -10.27 54.65 -6.01
N GLU A 48 -11.00 55.76 -5.99
CA GLU A 48 -12.05 56.03 -4.99
C GLU A 48 -13.23 55.04 -5.05
N GLN A 49 -13.56 54.50 -6.23
CA GLN A 49 -14.61 53.48 -6.36
C GLN A 49 -14.11 52.11 -5.87
N VAL A 50 -12.81 51.82 -6.04
CA VAL A 50 -12.19 50.62 -5.49
C VAL A 50 -12.16 50.71 -3.95
N ASP A 51 -11.74 51.85 -3.41
CA ASP A 51 -11.73 52.08 -1.96
C ASP A 51 -13.14 52.10 -1.34
N GLN A 52 -14.17 52.59 -2.05
CA GLN A 52 -15.56 52.49 -1.59
C GLN A 52 -16.09 51.04 -1.58
N VAL A 53 -15.70 50.20 -2.54
CA VAL A 53 -16.04 48.77 -2.54
C VAL A 53 -15.31 48.03 -1.41
N ILE A 54 -14.03 48.34 -1.17
CA ILE A 54 -13.25 47.78 -0.05
C ILE A 54 -13.84 48.24 1.29
N ALA A 55 -14.09 49.54 1.47
CA ALA A 55 -14.62 50.10 2.71
C ALA A 55 -16.05 49.63 3.04
N SER A 56 -16.89 49.38 2.04
CA SER A 56 -18.23 48.80 2.25
C SER A 56 -18.22 47.29 2.52
N ALA A 57 -17.14 46.57 2.16
CA ALA A 57 -16.96 45.16 2.47
C ALA A 57 -16.34 44.90 3.87
N LEU A 58 -15.67 45.90 4.48
CA LEU A 58 -14.90 45.69 5.71
C LEU A 58 -15.66 45.62 7.06
N PRO A 59 -16.85 46.20 7.29
CA PRO A 59 -17.47 46.25 8.62
C PRO A 59 -18.40 45.07 8.95
N LEU A 60 -18.12 43.86 8.44
CA LEU A 60 -18.86 42.63 8.78
C LEU A 60 -17.99 41.39 9.03
N THR A 61 -16.69 41.56 9.29
CA THR A 61 -15.79 40.48 9.77
C THR A 61 -15.77 40.37 11.30
N GLY A 62 -16.96 40.42 11.92
CA GLY A 62 -17.16 40.20 13.35
C GLY A 62 -18.28 39.20 13.57
N VAL A 63 -17.97 38.07 14.20
CA VAL A 63 -18.86 36.89 14.34
C VAL A 63 -19.17 36.23 12.99
N ILE A 64 -18.29 35.31 12.57
CA ILE A 64 -18.75 34.17 11.77
C ILE A 64 -19.67 33.37 12.69
N PRO A 65 -20.99 33.26 12.45
CA PRO A 65 -21.77 32.25 13.13
C PRO A 65 -21.20 30.92 12.67
N VAL A 66 -20.69 30.12 13.63
CA VAL A 66 -20.50 28.69 13.37
C VAL A 66 -21.90 28.19 13.01
N VAL A 67 -22.12 27.94 11.72
CA VAL A 67 -23.25 27.15 11.27
C VAL A 67 -22.96 25.76 11.79
N GLU A 68 -23.43 25.50 13.01
CA GLU A 68 -23.69 24.16 13.48
C GLU A 68 -24.46 23.50 12.33
N ALA A 69 -23.82 22.54 11.65
CA ALA A 69 -24.49 21.81 10.58
C ALA A 69 -25.82 21.31 11.17
N PRO A 70 -26.96 21.44 10.44
CA PRO A 70 -28.24 20.97 10.93
C PRO A 70 -28.03 19.62 11.59
N LYS A 71 -28.43 19.50 12.86
CA LYS A 71 -28.19 18.31 13.66
C LYS A 71 -29.10 17.24 13.10
N ASP A 72 -28.61 16.63 12.03
CA ASP A 72 -29.39 15.86 11.10
C ASP A 72 -29.76 14.57 11.82
N SER A 73 -30.94 14.62 12.45
CA SER A 73 -31.71 13.47 12.87
C SER A 73 -32.28 12.73 11.66
N SER A 74 -31.62 12.84 10.50
CA SER A 74 -31.61 11.80 9.48
C SER A 74 -30.89 10.59 10.08
N ASP A 75 -31.64 9.84 10.91
CA ASP A 75 -31.47 8.40 11.12
C ASP A 75 -31.74 7.70 9.77
N SER A 76 -30.92 8.06 8.79
CA SER A 76 -30.76 7.40 7.51
C SER A 76 -30.17 6.06 7.86
N GLN A 77 -31.06 5.08 7.97
CA GLN A 77 -30.75 3.71 8.30
C GLN A 77 -29.85 3.12 7.20
N GLN A 78 -28.55 3.43 7.28
CA GLN A 78 -27.51 2.63 6.68
C GLN A 78 -27.83 1.19 7.06
N PRO A 79 -27.96 0.25 6.09
CA PRO A 79 -28.38 -1.10 6.38
C PRO A 79 -27.50 -1.64 7.50
N ARG A 80 -28.12 -2.16 8.56
CA ARG A 80 -27.45 -2.52 9.83
C ARG A 80 -26.57 -3.76 9.70
N VAL A 81 -25.60 -3.74 8.79
CA VAL A 81 -24.48 -4.66 8.82
C VAL A 81 -23.73 -4.46 10.13
N SER A 82 -23.56 -5.56 10.87
CA SER A 82 -22.70 -5.60 12.04
C SER A 82 -21.27 -5.25 11.62
N GLY A 83 -20.54 -4.51 12.45
CA GLY A 83 -19.13 -4.21 12.19
C GLY A 83 -18.26 -5.48 12.04
N PHE A 84 -18.71 -6.61 12.60
CA PHE A 84 -18.13 -7.93 12.35
C PHE A 84 -18.35 -8.40 10.90
N ALA A 85 -19.59 -8.32 10.38
CA ALA A 85 -19.89 -8.75 9.02
C ALA A 85 -19.18 -7.86 7.97
N GLU A 86 -19.07 -6.56 8.26
CA GLU A 86 -18.29 -5.61 7.48
C GLU A 86 -16.79 -5.95 7.50
N ALA A 87 -16.22 -6.21 8.70
CA ALA A 87 -14.84 -6.63 8.86
C ALA A 87 -14.54 -7.93 8.10
N MET A 88 -15.36 -8.98 8.27
CA MET A 88 -15.18 -10.25 7.56
C MET A 88 -15.28 -10.08 6.03
N ARG A 89 -16.17 -9.22 5.53
CA ARG A 89 -16.31 -8.95 4.10
C ARG A 89 -15.10 -8.22 3.51
N THR A 90 -14.51 -7.26 4.21
CA THR A 90 -13.32 -6.56 3.69
C THR A 90 -12.02 -7.31 3.95
N ALA A 91 -11.88 -7.94 5.13
CA ALA A 91 -10.62 -8.51 5.60
C ALA A 91 -10.52 -10.03 5.47
N GLY A 92 -11.59 -10.74 5.09
CA GLY A 92 -11.59 -12.22 5.05
C GLY A 92 -10.47 -12.83 4.20
N VAL A 93 -10.12 -12.21 3.06
CA VAL A 93 -9.00 -12.65 2.21
C VAL A 93 -7.64 -12.43 2.89
N VAL A 94 -7.47 -11.28 3.56
CA VAL A 94 -6.26 -10.94 4.34
C VAL A 94 -6.10 -11.91 5.52
N MET A 95 -7.18 -12.13 6.27
CA MET A 95 -7.24 -13.09 7.38
C MET A 95 -6.90 -14.52 6.92
N ALA A 96 -7.39 -14.95 5.75
CA ALA A 96 -7.01 -16.23 5.17
C ALA A 96 -5.51 -16.30 4.80
N GLY A 97 -4.95 -15.23 4.21
CA GLY A 97 -3.52 -15.13 3.94
C GLY A 97 -2.68 -15.22 5.21
N LEU A 98 -3.03 -14.44 6.24
CA LEU A 98 -2.38 -14.46 7.54
C LEU A 98 -2.51 -15.80 8.28
N PHE A 99 -3.60 -16.53 8.07
CA PHE A 99 -3.75 -17.90 8.57
C PHE A 99 -2.73 -18.87 7.93
N PHE A 100 -2.51 -18.79 6.61
CA PHE A 100 -1.46 -19.58 5.95
C PHE A 100 -0.04 -19.17 6.35
N VAL A 101 0.21 -17.87 6.57
CA VAL A 101 1.48 -17.39 7.16
C VAL A 101 1.65 -17.97 8.56
N GLY A 102 0.60 -17.97 9.38
CA GLY A 102 0.58 -18.63 10.69
C GLY A 102 0.93 -20.11 10.61
N ILE A 103 0.38 -20.87 9.65
CA ILE A 103 0.77 -22.28 9.44
C ILE A 103 2.28 -22.40 9.23
N GLY A 104 2.89 -21.55 8.40
CA GLY A 104 4.35 -21.49 8.23
C GLY A 104 5.09 -21.26 9.55
N LEU A 105 4.63 -20.29 10.36
CA LEU A 105 5.22 -19.97 11.66
C LEU A 105 5.15 -21.18 12.61
N GLY A 106 3.99 -21.85 12.69
CA GLY A 106 3.79 -23.03 13.54
C GLY A 106 4.70 -24.19 13.18
N VAL A 107 4.89 -24.43 11.89
CA VAL A 107 5.82 -25.45 11.36
C VAL A 107 7.26 -25.12 11.74
N VAL A 108 7.66 -23.85 11.69
CA VAL A 108 9.01 -23.38 12.07
C VAL A 108 9.25 -23.50 13.58
N ILE A 109 8.26 -23.17 14.42
CA ILE A 109 8.33 -23.38 15.88
C ILE A 109 8.58 -24.86 16.18
N HIS A 110 7.85 -25.76 15.50
CA HIS A 110 8.06 -27.20 15.63
C HIS A 110 9.45 -27.66 15.13
N SER A 111 9.91 -27.15 13.97
CA SER A 111 11.18 -27.59 13.37
C SER A 111 12.42 -27.22 14.20
N TYR A 112 12.37 -26.11 14.94
CA TYR A 112 13.41 -25.74 15.91
C TYR A 112 13.26 -26.44 17.28
N GLY A 113 12.23 -27.28 17.47
CA GLY A 113 11.99 -28.00 18.72
C GLY A 113 11.45 -27.14 19.87
N PHE A 114 10.90 -25.96 19.58
CA PHE A 114 10.27 -25.11 20.59
C PHE A 114 8.94 -25.70 21.09
N PRO A 115 8.52 -25.42 22.33
CA PRO A 115 7.30 -26.00 22.90
C PRO A 115 6.03 -25.40 22.29
N MET A 116 4.97 -26.22 22.17
CA MET A 116 3.67 -25.87 21.58
C MET A 116 3.06 -24.57 22.10
N TRP A 117 3.24 -24.22 23.38
CA TRP A 117 2.67 -22.97 23.93
C TRP A 117 3.23 -21.72 23.23
N LEU A 118 4.44 -21.78 22.67
CA LEU A 118 5.04 -20.68 21.90
C LEU A 118 4.23 -20.38 20.63
N ALA A 119 3.56 -21.38 20.03
CA ALA A 119 2.68 -21.21 18.87
C ALA A 119 1.46 -20.31 19.14
N VAL A 120 1.08 -20.13 20.41
CA VAL A 120 -0.01 -19.22 20.81
C VAL A 120 0.56 -17.94 21.42
N VAL A 121 1.60 -18.05 22.25
CA VAL A 121 2.19 -16.91 22.97
C VAL A 121 2.93 -15.94 22.03
N LEU A 122 3.64 -16.44 21.01
CA LEU A 122 4.39 -15.60 20.08
C LEU A 122 3.47 -14.64 19.29
N PRO A 123 2.51 -15.12 18.47
CA PRO A 123 1.54 -14.24 17.80
C PRO A 123 0.51 -13.59 18.75
N GLY A 124 0.45 -14.03 20.01
CA GLY A 124 -0.37 -13.41 21.05
C GLY A 124 0.26 -12.13 21.66
N ILE A 125 1.58 -12.12 21.85
CA ILE A 125 2.33 -11.06 22.57
C ILE A 125 3.23 -10.21 21.66
N VAL A 126 3.78 -10.79 20.59
CA VAL A 126 4.70 -10.10 19.68
C VAL A 126 3.91 -9.53 18.49
N PHE A 127 3.13 -10.39 17.81
CA PHE A 127 2.28 -10.05 16.66
C PHE A 127 2.97 -9.14 15.62
N ALA A 128 4.24 -9.43 15.32
CA ALA A 128 5.11 -8.60 14.49
C ALA A 128 5.38 -9.18 13.08
N GLY A 129 4.54 -10.11 12.63
CA GLY A 129 4.58 -10.69 11.28
C GLY A 129 5.93 -11.33 10.95
N SER A 130 6.63 -10.81 9.94
CA SER A 130 7.91 -11.37 9.47
C SER A 130 9.00 -11.39 10.55
N VAL A 131 8.92 -10.53 11.56
CA VAL A 131 9.88 -10.54 12.69
C VAL A 131 9.72 -11.78 13.58
N GLU A 132 8.55 -12.42 13.61
CA GLU A 132 8.34 -13.63 14.42
C GLU A 132 9.16 -14.81 13.88
N PHE A 133 9.29 -14.91 12.56
CA PHE A 133 10.19 -15.86 11.90
C PHE A 133 11.66 -15.53 12.19
N VAL A 134 12.08 -14.27 12.04
CA VAL A 134 13.45 -13.83 12.35
C VAL A 134 13.79 -14.09 13.83
N LEU A 135 12.85 -13.84 14.74
CA LEU A 135 13.02 -14.04 16.17
C LEU A 135 13.26 -15.52 16.51
N LEU A 136 12.52 -16.45 15.91
CA LEU A 136 12.74 -17.89 16.11
C LEU A 136 14.12 -18.33 15.63
N ASP A 137 14.57 -17.85 14.47
CA ASP A 137 15.92 -18.14 13.96
C ASP A 137 17.00 -17.58 14.90
N MET A 138 16.88 -16.30 15.29
CA MET A 138 17.80 -15.66 16.24
C MET A 138 17.80 -16.33 17.63
N MET A 139 16.67 -16.84 18.10
CA MET A 139 16.58 -17.64 19.33
C MET A 139 17.29 -18.98 19.18
N SER A 140 17.13 -19.66 18.04
CA SER A 140 17.83 -20.93 17.76
C SER A 140 19.36 -20.75 17.71
N LEU A 141 19.82 -19.60 17.19
CA LEU A 141 21.22 -19.18 17.12
C LEU A 141 21.75 -18.55 18.43
N HIS A 142 20.94 -18.52 19.50
CA HIS A 142 21.30 -17.95 20.81
C HIS A 142 21.79 -16.48 20.73
N ALA A 143 21.21 -15.70 19.81
CA ALA A 143 21.60 -14.33 19.56
C ALA A 143 21.35 -13.42 20.80
N SER A 144 22.16 -12.37 20.95
CA SER A 144 22.02 -11.45 22.07
C SER A 144 20.67 -10.71 22.06
N LEU A 145 20.12 -10.43 23.24
CA LEU A 145 18.86 -9.67 23.37
C LEU A 145 18.96 -8.28 22.71
N VAL A 146 20.14 -7.66 22.72
CA VAL A 146 20.41 -6.38 22.03
C VAL A 146 20.30 -6.55 20.51
N SER A 147 20.83 -7.64 19.95
CA SER A 147 20.71 -7.95 18.53
C SER A 147 19.25 -8.18 18.13
N ILE A 148 18.48 -8.91 18.94
CA ILE A 148 17.05 -9.17 18.73
C ILE A 148 16.25 -7.85 18.77
N ALA A 149 16.50 -7.00 19.76
CA ALA A 149 15.83 -5.70 19.90
C ALA A 149 16.14 -4.77 18.72
N LEU A 150 17.41 -4.68 18.30
CA LEU A 150 17.81 -3.88 17.14
C LEU A 150 17.20 -4.40 15.84
N MET A 151 17.20 -5.71 15.61
CA MET A 151 16.58 -6.30 14.42
C MET A 151 15.07 -6.04 14.39
N THR A 152 14.38 -6.27 15.52
CA THR A 152 12.95 -6.01 15.68
C THR A 152 12.61 -4.54 15.38
N LEU A 153 13.40 -3.61 15.92
CA LEU A 153 13.22 -2.17 15.71
C LEU A 153 13.46 -1.76 14.26
N LEU A 154 14.52 -2.27 13.63
CA LEU A 154 14.88 -1.92 12.25
C LEU A 154 13.85 -2.44 11.25
N VAL A 155 13.37 -3.68 11.38
CA VAL A 155 12.34 -4.24 10.49
C VAL A 155 10.97 -3.57 10.70
N ASN A 156 10.55 -3.32 11.94
CA ASN A 156 9.28 -2.64 12.22
C ASN A 156 9.34 -1.11 12.10
N SER A 157 10.47 -0.53 11.72
CA SER A 157 10.65 0.94 11.66
C SER A 157 9.61 1.64 10.77
N ARG A 158 9.06 0.94 9.76
CA ARG A 158 7.92 1.39 8.94
C ARG A 158 6.65 1.72 9.73
N HIS A 159 6.38 1.02 10.84
CA HIS A 159 5.19 1.25 11.68
C HIS A 159 5.22 2.63 12.38
N LEU A 160 6.40 3.24 12.55
CA LEU A 160 6.53 4.60 13.08
C LEU A 160 5.82 5.63 12.20
N MET A 161 5.78 5.41 10.88
CA MET A 161 5.08 6.29 9.93
C MET A 161 3.55 6.11 10.02
N TYR A 162 3.08 4.88 10.28
CA TYR A 162 1.64 4.60 10.39
C TYR A 162 1.01 5.34 11.57
N GLY A 163 1.73 5.48 12.68
CA GLY A 163 1.28 6.24 13.86
C GLY A 163 0.93 7.71 13.58
N LEU A 164 1.43 8.30 12.49
CA LEU A 164 1.15 9.68 12.09
C LEU A 164 -0.11 9.84 11.22
N SER A 165 -0.65 8.76 10.67
CA SER A 165 -1.74 8.79 9.66
C SER A 165 -2.91 7.85 9.94
N TYR A 166 -2.78 6.96 10.92
CA TYR A 166 -3.81 5.98 11.26
C TYR A 166 -5.01 6.64 11.99
N PRO A 167 -6.27 6.34 11.62
CA PRO A 167 -7.48 7.03 12.12
C PRO A 167 -7.89 6.57 13.53
N ILE A 168 -7.00 6.73 14.51
CA ILE A 168 -7.16 6.24 15.89
C ILE A 168 -8.30 6.94 16.66
N GLU A 169 -8.73 8.11 16.21
CA GLU A 169 -9.84 8.89 16.75
C GLU A 169 -11.19 8.16 16.62
N ARG A 170 -11.29 7.25 15.63
CA ARG A 170 -12.50 6.44 15.37
C ARG A 170 -12.77 5.40 16.47
N VAL A 171 -11.75 5.02 17.23
CA VAL A 171 -11.84 4.06 18.33
C VAL A 171 -12.01 4.81 19.65
N ARG A 172 -13.21 4.80 20.23
CA ARG A 172 -13.53 5.64 21.40
C ARG A 172 -12.88 5.22 22.72
N HIS A 173 -12.70 3.92 22.95
CA HIS A 173 -12.24 3.40 24.24
C HIS A 173 -10.70 3.33 24.31
N PRO A 174 -10.04 3.78 25.40
CA PRO A 174 -8.57 3.85 25.48
C PRO A 174 -7.89 2.48 25.33
N LEU A 175 -8.43 1.41 25.93
CA LEU A 175 -7.88 0.05 25.76
C LEU A 175 -8.04 -0.45 24.32
N ALA A 176 -9.11 -0.05 23.61
CA ALA A 176 -9.31 -0.43 22.22
C ALA A 176 -8.39 0.36 21.28
N LYS A 177 -8.08 1.64 21.61
CA LYS A 177 -7.03 2.41 20.94
C LYS A 177 -5.67 1.72 21.11
N PHE A 178 -5.29 1.42 22.35
CA PHE A 178 -4.03 0.73 22.64
C PHE A 178 -3.93 -0.60 21.89
N TYR A 179 -4.98 -1.43 21.93
CA TYR A 179 -5.02 -2.69 21.19
C TYR A 179 -4.89 -2.50 19.67
N SER A 180 -5.54 -1.47 19.10
CA SER A 180 -5.44 -1.16 17.66
C SER A 180 -4.05 -0.66 17.26
N VAL A 181 -3.31 0.03 18.15
CA VAL A 181 -1.91 0.42 17.93
C VAL A 181 -0.97 -0.77 18.10
N TYR A 182 -1.20 -1.60 19.12
CA TYR A 182 -0.41 -2.82 19.38
C TYR A 182 -0.52 -3.82 18.23
N THR A 183 -1.73 -4.08 17.72
CA THR A 183 -1.97 -5.00 16.60
C THR A 183 -1.94 -4.31 15.23
N LEU A 184 -1.22 -3.20 15.09
CA LEU A 184 -1.13 -2.46 13.84
C LEU A 184 -0.12 -3.11 12.87
N THR A 185 -0.63 -3.62 11.76
CA THR A 185 0.16 -4.16 10.65
C THR A 185 -0.09 -3.38 9.36
N ASP A 186 0.69 -3.62 8.30
CA ASP A 186 0.50 -3.00 6.99
C ASP A 186 -0.90 -3.28 6.43
N GLU A 187 -1.40 -4.51 6.61
CA GLU A 187 -2.71 -4.92 6.14
C GLU A 187 -3.80 -4.19 6.95
N ALA A 188 -3.63 -4.09 8.27
CA ALA A 188 -4.48 -3.28 9.13
C ALA A 188 -4.48 -1.79 8.70
N TYR A 189 -3.32 -1.26 8.34
CA TYR A 189 -3.14 0.11 7.87
C TYR A 189 -3.86 0.34 6.54
N VAL A 190 -3.63 -0.51 5.53
CA VAL A 190 -4.25 -0.44 4.20
C VAL A 190 -5.78 -0.57 4.29
N LEU A 191 -6.30 -1.48 5.11
CA LEU A 191 -7.75 -1.72 5.25
C LEU A 191 -8.51 -0.61 5.99
N ASN A 192 -7.81 0.30 6.68
CA ASN A 192 -8.41 1.35 7.52
C ASN A 192 -8.01 2.78 7.10
N SER A 193 -6.96 2.98 6.32
CA SER A 193 -6.42 4.33 5.99
C SER A 193 -6.87 4.89 4.62
N GLY A 194 -7.86 4.25 3.98
CA GLY A 194 -8.41 4.67 2.69
C GLY A 194 -9.13 6.05 2.71
N PRO A 195 -9.69 6.50 1.58
CA PRO A 195 -10.38 7.80 1.47
C PRO A 195 -11.48 7.99 2.52
N ASP A 196 -12.25 6.93 2.78
CA ASP A 196 -13.35 6.91 3.74
C ASP A 196 -12.94 6.73 5.21
N ARG A 197 -11.64 6.82 5.55
CA ARG A 197 -11.12 6.57 6.92
C ARG A 197 -11.86 7.31 8.04
N HIS A 198 -12.40 8.50 7.73
CA HIS A 198 -13.15 9.35 8.67
C HIS A 198 -14.58 8.86 8.94
N THR A 199 -15.18 8.06 8.06
CA THR A 199 -16.55 7.53 8.22
C THR A 199 -16.55 6.15 8.90
N LEU A 200 -15.43 5.41 8.85
CA LEU A 200 -15.29 4.05 9.38
C LEU A 200 -15.81 3.87 10.81
N ARG A 201 -16.46 2.74 11.08
CA ARG A 201 -16.92 2.36 12.42
C ARG A 201 -15.76 1.79 13.24
N GLY A 202 -15.55 2.29 14.46
CA GLY A 202 -14.51 1.76 15.37
C GLY A 202 -14.67 0.27 15.70
N SER A 203 -15.90 -0.28 15.63
CA SER A 203 -16.15 -1.71 15.78
C SER A 203 -15.64 -2.54 14.59
N ARG A 204 -15.77 -2.04 13.35
CA ARG A 204 -15.16 -2.68 12.16
C ARG A 204 -13.65 -2.76 12.32
N ILE A 205 -13.01 -1.65 12.71
CA ILE A 205 -11.56 -1.59 12.97
C ILE A 205 -11.18 -2.68 13.99
N LEU A 206 -11.82 -2.70 15.15
CA LEU A 206 -11.50 -3.67 16.21
C LEU A 206 -11.69 -5.13 15.77
N TRP A 207 -12.74 -5.44 15.00
CA TRP A 207 -12.96 -6.79 14.45
C TRP A 207 -11.94 -7.19 13.37
N ILE A 208 -11.43 -6.25 12.57
CA ILE A 208 -10.33 -6.51 11.64
C ILE A 208 -9.07 -6.91 12.43
N HIS A 209 -8.67 -6.08 13.40
CA HIS A 209 -7.50 -6.34 14.25
C HIS A 209 -7.61 -7.68 15.01
N ALA A 210 -8.74 -7.92 15.68
CA ALA A 210 -8.98 -9.18 16.40
C ALA A 210 -9.02 -10.41 15.48
N GLY A 211 -9.70 -10.32 14.33
CA GLY A 211 -9.77 -11.43 13.39
C GLY A 211 -8.42 -11.77 12.77
N MET A 212 -7.59 -10.78 12.43
CA MET A 212 -6.23 -11.01 11.94
C MET A 212 -5.35 -11.69 12.98
N GLN A 213 -5.38 -11.22 14.25
CA GLN A 213 -4.60 -11.86 15.32
C GLN A 213 -5.06 -13.30 15.58
N VAL A 214 -6.37 -13.54 15.65
CA VAL A 214 -6.94 -14.90 15.78
C VAL A 214 -6.58 -15.78 14.59
N SER A 215 -6.58 -15.25 13.36
CA SER A 215 -6.16 -16.00 12.17
C SER A 215 -4.71 -16.46 12.25
N VAL A 216 -3.77 -15.59 12.67
CA VAL A 216 -2.37 -16.00 12.86
C VAL A 216 -2.24 -17.02 13.99
N ILE A 217 -2.88 -16.82 15.15
CA ILE A 217 -2.83 -17.76 16.28
C ILE A 217 -3.37 -19.15 15.87
N CYS A 218 -4.55 -19.21 15.25
CA CYS A 218 -5.14 -20.47 14.79
C CYS A 218 -4.30 -21.15 13.71
N GLY A 219 -3.74 -20.38 12.77
CA GLY A 219 -2.81 -20.87 11.76
C GLY A 219 -1.55 -21.46 12.39
N THR A 220 -0.96 -20.76 13.36
CA THR A 220 0.28 -21.16 14.05
C THR A 220 0.07 -22.41 14.90
N LEU A 221 -1.06 -22.52 15.60
CA LEU A 221 -1.41 -23.74 16.34
C LEU A 221 -1.61 -24.94 15.38
N LEU A 222 -2.33 -24.75 14.27
CA LEU A 222 -2.53 -25.80 13.26
C LEU A 222 -1.19 -26.20 12.61
N GLY A 223 -0.37 -25.23 12.23
CA GLY A 223 0.95 -25.45 11.64
C GLY A 223 1.87 -26.24 12.56
N TYR A 224 1.85 -25.96 13.87
CA TYR A 224 2.60 -26.74 14.85
C TYR A 224 2.13 -28.21 14.90
N VAL A 225 0.81 -28.45 14.95
CA VAL A 225 0.22 -29.80 15.00
C VAL A 225 0.48 -30.59 13.71
N LEU A 226 0.39 -29.94 12.55
CA LEU A 226 0.79 -30.51 11.27
C LEU A 226 2.31 -30.79 11.22
N GLY A 227 3.10 -29.89 11.82
CA GLY A 227 4.53 -30.05 12.10
C GLY A 227 4.83 -31.40 12.75
N VAL A 228 4.26 -31.62 13.95
CA VAL A 228 4.40 -32.86 14.73
C VAL A 228 4.01 -34.11 13.92
N SER A 229 2.87 -34.04 13.21
CA SER A 229 2.18 -35.23 12.72
C SER A 229 2.62 -35.67 11.32
N PHE A 230 2.82 -34.73 10.41
CA PHE A 230 2.95 -35.00 8.97
C PHE A 230 4.27 -34.52 8.37
N LEU A 231 4.93 -33.54 9.03
CA LEU A 231 6.10 -32.85 8.47
C LEU A 231 7.43 -33.27 9.14
N SER A 232 7.39 -33.96 10.28
CA SER A 232 8.57 -34.48 11.00
C SER A 232 9.50 -35.36 10.13
N GLU A 233 8.95 -36.12 9.19
CA GLU A 233 9.68 -37.01 8.27
C GLU A 233 10.11 -36.31 6.96
N LEU A 234 9.66 -35.07 6.72
CA LEU A 234 9.85 -34.39 5.44
C LEU A 234 11.23 -33.74 5.32
N LYS A 235 12.13 -34.46 4.64
CA LYS A 235 13.42 -33.94 4.16
C LYS A 235 13.19 -32.66 3.35
N GLY A 236 13.61 -31.53 3.89
CA GLY A 236 13.38 -30.20 3.31
C GLY A 236 12.74 -29.18 4.26
N LEU A 237 12.25 -29.60 5.43
CA LEU A 237 11.64 -28.67 6.41
C LEU A 237 12.59 -27.53 6.81
N GLY A 238 13.89 -27.80 6.93
CA GLY A 238 14.92 -26.78 7.21
C GLY A 238 15.10 -25.72 6.11
N PHE A 239 14.53 -25.93 4.91
CA PHE A 239 14.53 -24.93 3.82
C PHE A 239 13.34 -23.97 3.90
N VAL A 240 12.33 -24.22 4.75
CA VAL A 240 11.11 -23.39 4.84
C VAL A 240 11.44 -21.92 5.13
N MET A 241 12.36 -21.66 6.06
CA MET A 241 12.81 -20.31 6.40
C MET A 241 13.49 -19.61 5.22
N THR A 242 14.38 -20.32 4.52
CA THR A 242 15.04 -19.79 3.31
C THR A 242 14.02 -19.49 2.20
N ALA A 243 13.03 -20.38 1.99
CA ALA A 243 11.96 -20.18 1.02
C ALA A 243 11.07 -18.98 1.38
N LEU A 244 10.74 -18.80 2.66
CA LEU A 244 9.94 -17.67 3.16
C LEU A 244 10.65 -16.33 2.92
N PHE A 245 11.92 -16.20 3.29
CA PHE A 245 12.67 -14.97 3.01
C PHE A 245 12.91 -14.76 1.51
N ALA A 246 13.09 -15.83 0.72
CA ALA A 246 13.22 -15.73 -0.73
C ALA A 246 11.93 -15.19 -1.39
N ILE A 247 10.74 -15.70 -1.03
CA ILE A 247 9.48 -15.20 -1.59
C ILE A 247 9.19 -13.76 -1.13
N LEU A 248 9.41 -13.44 0.15
CA LEU A 248 9.30 -12.06 0.65
C LEU A 248 10.25 -11.08 -0.08
N THR A 249 11.47 -11.52 -0.42
CA THR A 249 12.41 -10.72 -1.21
C THR A 249 11.92 -10.51 -2.65
N VAL A 250 11.36 -11.55 -3.27
CA VAL A 250 10.77 -11.48 -4.62
C VAL A 250 9.56 -10.54 -4.63
N ASP A 251 8.69 -10.61 -3.64
CA ASP A 251 7.50 -9.77 -3.54
C ASP A 251 7.86 -8.30 -3.26
N ALA A 252 8.80 -8.04 -2.36
CA ALA A 252 9.32 -6.68 -2.11
C ALA A 252 9.91 -6.04 -3.38
N TYR A 253 10.61 -6.81 -4.21
CA TYR A 253 11.15 -6.34 -5.49
C TYR A 253 10.10 -6.23 -6.61
N ARG A 254 9.00 -7.01 -6.55
CA ARG A 254 7.86 -6.88 -7.47
C ARG A 254 7.08 -5.61 -7.21
N GLU A 255 6.86 -5.30 -5.94
CA GLU A 255 6.19 -4.09 -5.46
C GLU A 255 7.04 -2.84 -5.79
N SER A 256 8.32 -2.87 -5.38
CA SER A 256 9.28 -1.80 -5.65
C SER A 256 10.37 -2.28 -6.62
N LYS A 257 10.16 -2.03 -7.92
CA LYS A 257 11.04 -2.47 -9.03
C LYS A 257 12.38 -1.70 -9.12
N ASP A 258 12.95 -1.35 -7.97
CA ASP A 258 14.19 -0.59 -7.84
C ASP A 258 15.40 -1.54 -7.79
N ARG A 259 16.03 -1.71 -8.97
CA ARG A 259 17.26 -2.49 -9.13
C ARG A 259 18.41 -1.99 -8.27
N LEU A 260 18.50 -0.67 -8.02
CA LEU A 260 19.58 -0.10 -7.23
C LEU A 260 19.38 -0.42 -5.74
N THR A 261 18.14 -0.39 -5.24
CA THR A 261 17.81 -0.88 -3.89
C THR A 261 18.13 -2.36 -3.74
N ALA A 262 17.79 -3.20 -4.72
CA ALA A 262 18.11 -4.63 -4.69
C ALA A 262 19.63 -4.90 -4.66
N VAL A 263 20.42 -4.15 -5.44
CA VAL A 263 21.89 -4.23 -5.40
C VAL A 263 22.44 -3.75 -4.04
N ILE A 264 21.90 -2.67 -3.47
CA ILE A 264 22.28 -2.18 -2.14
C ILE A 264 21.98 -3.24 -1.06
N ALA A 265 20.85 -3.94 -1.14
CA ALA A 265 20.53 -5.05 -0.25
C ALA A 265 21.52 -6.21 -0.37
N LEU A 266 21.89 -6.61 -1.60
CA LEU A 266 22.87 -7.68 -1.85
C LEU A 266 24.27 -7.32 -1.32
N VAL A 267 24.72 -6.08 -1.55
CA VAL A 267 26.00 -5.56 -1.02
C VAL A 267 25.98 -5.52 0.51
N ALA A 268 24.87 -5.09 1.12
CA ALA A 268 24.73 -5.07 2.56
C ALA A 268 24.75 -6.48 3.18
N ALA A 269 24.08 -7.45 2.55
CA ALA A 269 24.11 -8.85 2.97
C ALA A 269 25.53 -9.45 2.87
N ALA A 270 26.24 -9.20 1.77
CA ALA A 270 27.63 -9.62 1.60
C ALA A 270 28.55 -8.97 2.64
N ALA A 271 28.38 -7.68 2.92
CA ALA A 271 29.13 -6.98 3.97
C ALA A 271 28.85 -7.57 5.36
N GLY A 272 27.59 -7.84 5.71
CA GLY A 272 27.23 -8.50 6.96
C GLY A 272 27.89 -9.88 7.12
N LEU A 273 27.87 -10.69 6.05
CA LEU A 273 28.47 -12.02 6.05
C LEU A 273 30.00 -11.98 6.22
N LEU A 274 30.67 -11.01 5.60
CA LEU A 274 32.13 -10.85 5.66
C LEU A 274 32.62 -10.20 6.97
N ILE A 275 31.86 -9.26 7.53
CA ILE A 275 32.26 -8.49 8.73
C ILE A 275 31.95 -9.28 10.01
N ALA A 276 30.75 -9.86 10.12
CA ALA A 276 30.33 -10.55 11.33
C ALA A 276 29.27 -11.63 11.02
N PRO A 277 29.66 -12.86 10.64
CA PRO A 277 28.74 -13.95 10.33
C PRO A 277 27.69 -14.20 11.44
N GLN A 278 28.11 -14.10 12.70
CA GLN A 278 27.27 -14.35 13.89
C GLN A 278 26.21 -13.26 14.15
N SER A 279 26.37 -12.07 13.58
CA SER A 279 25.40 -10.96 13.69
C SER A 279 25.01 -10.40 12.32
N MET A 280 25.13 -11.24 11.28
CA MET A 280 24.98 -10.86 9.87
C MET A 280 23.71 -10.05 9.61
N LEU A 281 22.56 -10.45 10.16
CA LEU A 281 21.28 -9.76 9.94
C LEU A 281 21.32 -8.30 10.43
N VAL A 282 21.84 -8.06 11.64
CA VAL A 282 21.92 -6.72 12.23
C VAL A 282 22.92 -5.86 11.46
N VAL A 283 24.11 -6.40 11.15
CA VAL A 283 25.11 -5.66 10.36
C VAL A 283 24.60 -5.35 8.96
N SER A 284 23.95 -6.31 8.30
CA SER A 284 23.34 -6.11 6.99
C SER A 284 22.28 -5.01 7.01
N MET A 285 21.39 -4.99 8.01
CA MET A 285 20.39 -3.92 8.14
C MET A 285 21.01 -2.55 8.42
N VAL A 286 22.04 -2.46 9.26
CA VAL A 286 22.74 -1.19 9.52
C VAL A 286 23.45 -0.67 8.26
N VAL A 287 24.13 -1.55 7.52
CA VAL A 287 24.78 -1.19 6.25
C VAL A 287 23.75 -0.79 5.20
N TYR A 288 22.66 -1.55 5.06
CA TYR A 288 21.56 -1.28 4.13
C TYR A 288 20.91 0.08 4.39
N LEU A 289 20.56 0.38 5.64
CA LEU A 289 20.00 1.66 6.05
C LEU A 289 20.98 2.81 5.78
N SER A 290 22.26 2.63 6.11
CA SER A 290 23.30 3.64 5.87
C SER A 290 23.48 3.95 4.38
N LEU A 291 23.46 2.93 3.52
CA LEU A 291 23.54 3.08 2.07
C LEU A 291 22.28 3.73 1.48
N LEU A 292 21.09 3.44 2.01
CA LEU A 292 19.85 4.12 1.64
C LEU A 292 19.87 5.61 2.02
N VAL A 293 20.32 5.95 3.23
CA VAL A 293 20.47 7.35 3.69
C VAL A 293 21.50 8.09 2.82
N ALA A 294 22.65 7.47 2.53
CA ALA A 294 23.65 8.03 1.62
C ALA A 294 23.08 8.26 0.21
N ARG A 295 22.34 7.27 -0.33
CA ARG A 295 21.66 7.36 -1.63
C ARG A 295 20.63 8.50 -1.66
N TYR A 296 19.84 8.67 -0.61
CA TYR A 296 18.89 9.79 -0.48
C TYR A 296 19.62 11.13 -0.43
N ALA A 297 20.67 11.26 0.39
CA ALA A 297 21.47 12.48 0.49
C ALA A 297 22.15 12.86 -0.85
N VAL A 298 22.62 11.87 -1.62
CA VAL A 298 23.19 12.08 -2.97
C VAL A 298 22.11 12.53 -3.97
N GLN A 299 20.93 11.91 -3.97
CA GLN A 299 19.83 12.35 -4.86
C GLN A 299 19.35 13.77 -4.52
N LYS A 300 19.21 14.09 -3.23
CA LYS A 300 18.87 15.44 -2.76
C LYS A 300 19.91 16.47 -3.21
N ARG A 301 21.21 16.18 -3.07
CA ARG A 301 22.31 17.05 -3.53
C ARG A 301 22.40 17.19 -5.05
N ARG A 302 21.91 16.21 -5.82
CA ARG A 302 21.91 16.23 -7.30
C ARG A 302 20.65 16.86 -7.91
N GLY A 303 19.65 17.21 -7.11
CA GLY A 303 18.36 17.71 -7.61
C GLY A 303 17.54 16.68 -8.39
N THR A 304 17.92 15.39 -8.36
CA THR A 304 17.26 14.32 -9.13
C THR A 304 16.15 13.62 -8.33
N LEU A 305 15.55 14.30 -7.36
CA LEU A 305 14.40 13.77 -6.63
C LEU A 305 13.15 13.92 -7.52
N PRO A 306 12.37 12.85 -7.74
CA PRO A 306 11.05 12.94 -8.35
C PRO A 306 10.20 14.06 -7.72
N GLU A 307 9.52 14.87 -8.55
CA GLU A 307 8.82 16.08 -8.09
C GLU A 307 7.78 15.81 -7.00
N HIS A 308 7.13 14.64 -7.00
CA HIS A 308 6.17 14.24 -5.95
C HIS A 308 6.80 13.99 -4.56
N MET A 309 8.13 13.91 -4.45
CA MET A 309 8.86 13.88 -3.17
C MET A 309 9.40 15.25 -2.75
N LEU A 310 9.32 16.25 -3.62
CA LEU A 310 9.46 17.65 -3.23
C LEU A 310 8.11 18.07 -2.63
N VAL A 311 7.92 17.78 -1.35
CA VAL A 311 6.91 18.49 -0.55
C VAL A 311 7.21 19.97 -0.74
N ALA A 312 6.23 20.70 -1.28
CA ALA A 312 6.44 22.09 -1.63
C ALA A 312 6.89 22.88 -0.40
N ASP A 313 8.13 23.37 -0.44
CA ASP A 313 8.41 24.67 0.16
C ASP A 313 7.47 25.63 -0.57
N HIS A 314 6.35 25.95 0.06
CA HIS A 314 5.62 27.16 -0.30
C HIS A 314 6.56 28.32 0.01
N ASP A 315 7.12 28.93 -1.03
CA ASP A 315 8.05 30.04 -0.94
C ASP A 315 7.51 31.13 -0.01
N GLY A 316 8.02 31.10 1.23
CA GLY A 316 7.76 32.11 2.24
C GLY A 316 8.56 33.37 1.94
N GLY A 317 8.10 34.13 0.95
CA GLY A 317 8.52 35.52 0.73
C GLY A 317 9.23 35.80 -0.59
N SER A 318 8.47 36.36 -1.53
CA SER A 318 9.00 37.32 -2.50
C SER A 318 7.99 38.44 -2.76
N GLU A 319 8.36 39.64 -2.33
CA GLU A 319 7.98 40.94 -2.91
C GLU A 319 6.48 41.27 -3.12
N GLN A 320 5.97 42.13 -2.24
CA GLN A 320 5.10 43.23 -2.67
C GLN A 320 5.55 44.56 -2.04
N THR A 321 6.72 45.02 -2.45
CA THR A 321 7.12 46.43 -2.39
C THR A 321 6.89 47.09 -3.74
N ARG A 322 5.68 47.58 -3.99
CA ARG A 322 5.43 48.79 -4.80
C ARG A 322 4.02 49.32 -4.64
#